data_AF-A0A7V8SVJ4-F1
#
_entry.id   AF-A0A7V8SVJ4-F1
#
_cell.length_a   1.000
_cell.length_b   1.000
_cell.length_c   1.000
_cell.angle_alpha   90.00
_cell.angle_beta   90.00
_cell.angle_gamma   90.00
#
_symmetry.space_group_name_H-M   'P 1'
#
loop_
_entity.id
_entity.type
_entity.pdbx_description
1 polymer ?
#
loop_
_entity_poly.entity_id
_entity_poly.type
_entity_poly.pdbx_seq_one_letter_code
_entity_poly.pdbx_strand_id
1 'polypeptide(L)' 'MRNISPELLALGFIWYVVFLFSTTCHEAAHALVAKMGGDETAFLGGQVTLNPVPHIQRE' A
#
# COMPACT_ATOMS: atom_id res chain seq x y z
N MET A 1 -27.98 16.89 8.93
CA MET A 1 -26.87 16.04 9.43
C MET A 1 -26.79 14.83 8.50
N ARG A 2 -25.60 14.46 8.01
CA ARG A 2 -25.45 13.29 7.13
C ARG A 2 -25.70 12.04 7.98
N ASN A 3 -26.75 11.29 7.66
CA ASN A 3 -27.03 10.02 8.33
C ASN A 3 -25.93 9.03 7.95
N ILE A 4 -25.10 8.62 8.92
CA ILE A 4 -24.11 7.56 8.75
C ILE A 4 -24.86 6.24 8.90
N SER A 5 -25.09 5.54 7.79
CA SER A 5 -25.74 4.24 7.81
C SER A 5 -24.71 3.11 7.98
N PRO A 6 -25.10 1.94 8.52
CA PRO A 6 -24.21 0.78 8.62
C PRO A 6 -23.64 0.35 7.27
N GLU A 7 -24.42 0.47 6.20
CA GLU A 7 -24.00 0.11 4.83
C GLU A 7 -22.90 1.05 4.33
N LEU A 8 -23.01 2.35 4.62
CA LEU A 8 -21.97 3.32 4.26
C LEU A 8 -20.67 3.02 4.99
N LEU A 9 -20.74 2.67 6.28
CA LEU A 9 -19.56 2.28 7.07
C LEU A 9 -18.91 1.00 6.51
N ALA A 10 -19.72 -0.01 6.20
CA ALA A 10 -19.23 -1.26 5.63
C ALA A 10 -18.56 -1.03 4.27
N LEU A 11 -19.21 -0.26 3.38
CA LEU A 11 -18.65 0.07 2.08
C LEU A 11 -17.35 0.87 2.22
N GLY A 12 -17.32 1.88 3.09
CA GLY A 12 -16.11 2.67 3.34
C GLY A 12 -14.95 1.82 3.84
N PHE A 13 -15.21 0.87 4.74
CA PHE A 13 -14.19 -0.05 5.23
C PHE A 13 -13.65 -0.97 4.11
N ILE A 14 -14.53 -1.54 3.29
CA ILE A 14 -14.13 -2.39 2.15
C ILE A 14 -13.25 -1.59 1.18
N TRP A 15 -13.67 -0.37 0.83
CA TRP A 15 -12.90 0.51 -0.04
C TRP A 15 -11.53 0.83 0.53
N TYR A 16 -11.45 1.07 1.84
CA TYR A 16 -10.17 1.34 2.51
C TYR A 16 -9.23 0.12 2.44
N VAL A 17 -9.73 -1.09 2.67
CA VAL A 17 -8.93 -2.33 2.55
C VAL A 17 -8.45 -2.54 1.12
N VAL A 18 -9.32 -2.36 0.12
CA VAL A 18 -8.95 -2.47 -1.30
C VAL A 18 -7.91 -1.41 -1.67
N PHE A 19 -8.07 -0.19 -1.19
CA PHE A 19 -7.12 0.90 -1.41
C PHE A 19 -5.74 0.56 -0.84
N LEU A 20 -5.67 0.11 0.42
CA LEU A 20 -4.41 -0.27 1.08
C LEU A 20 -3.72 -1.42 0.34
N PHE A 21 -4.48 -2.45 -0.04
CA PHE A 21 -3.94 -3.57 -0.79
C PHE A 21 -3.40 -3.14 -2.16
N SER A 22 -4.19 -2.38 -2.91
CA SER A 22 -3.82 -1.91 -4.25
C SER A 22 -2.57 -1.02 -4.23
N THR A 23 -2.48 -0.09 -3.29
CA THR A 23 -1.33 0.80 -3.17
C THR A 23 -0.08 0.04 -2.70
N THR A 24 -0.21 -0.90 -1.76
CA THR A 24 0.91 -1.75 -1.33
C THR A 24 1.48 -2.56 -2.49
N CYS A 25 0.63 -3.16 -3.33
CA CYS A 25 1.07 -3.88 -4.52
C CYS A 25 1.76 -2.95 -5.54
N HIS A 26 1.24 -1.72 -5.71
CA HIS A 26 1.81 -0.73 -6.62
C HIS A 26 3.24 -0.33 -6.21
N GLU A 27 3.44 0.04 -4.94
CA GLU A 27 4.75 0.44 -4.44
C GLU A 27 5.74 -0.74 -4.39
N ALA A 28 5.28 -1.93 -4.01
CA ALA A 28 6.11 -3.14 -4.07
C ALA A 28 6.59 -3.45 -5.50
N ALA A 29 5.75 -3.18 -6.51
CA ALA A 29 6.12 -3.34 -7.91
C ALA A 29 7.18 -2.31 -8.33
N HIS A 30 7.07 -1.05 -7.89
CA HIS A 30 8.13 -0.06 -8.12
C HIS A 30 9.45 -0.48 -7.51
N ALA A 31 9.44 -0.90 -6.24
CA ALA A 31 10.63 -1.37 -5.55
C ALA A 31 11.26 -2.60 -6.23
N LEU A 32 10.42 -3.54 -6.70
CA LEU A 32 10.88 -4.71 -7.43
C LEU A 32 11.52 -4.34 -8.78
N VAL A 33 10.86 -3.47 -9.56
CA VAL A 33 11.37 -3.03 -10.87
C VAL A 33 12.65 -2.20 -10.71
N ALA A 34 12.73 -1.34 -9.71
CA ALA A 34 13.95 -0.59 -9.38
C ALA A 34 15.13 -1.54 -9.10
N LYS A 35 14.90 -2.56 -8.26
CA LYS A 35 15.90 -3.60 -7.98
C LYS A 35 16.31 -4.34 -9.26
N MET A 36 15.35 -4.74 -10.09
CA MET A 36 15.63 -5.38 -11.38
C MET A 36 16.42 -4.48 -12.33
N GLY A 37 16.22 -3.16 -12.23
CA GLY A 37 16.98 -2.13 -12.96
C GLY A 37 18.35 -1.80 -12.35
N GLY A 38 18.72 -2.40 -11.22
CA GLY A 38 20.00 -2.20 -10.55
C GLY A 38 20.03 -1.13 -9.47
N ASP A 39 18.89 -0.51 -9.13
CA ASP A 39 18.77 0.37 -7.97
C ASP A 39 18.35 -0.44 -6.73
N GLU A 40 19.29 -0.66 -5.81
CA GLU A 40 19.05 -1.44 -4.61
C GLU A 40 18.45 -0.62 -3.45
N THR A 41 18.23 0.68 -3.59
CA THR A 41 17.81 1.57 -2.48
C THR A 41 16.56 1.07 -1.77
N ALA A 42 15.46 0.87 -2.52
CA ALA A 42 14.19 0.40 -1.96
C ALA A 42 14.27 -1.06 -1.47
N PHE A 43 15.11 -1.88 -2.11
CA PHE A 43 15.35 -3.26 -1.68
C PHE A 43 16.05 -3.33 -0.33
N LEU A 44 17.11 -2.55 -0.13
CA LEU A 44 17.82 -2.43 1.14
C LEU A 44 16.93 -1.80 2.23
N GLY A 45 16.03 -0.91 1.84
CA GLY A 45 14.95 -0.40 2.69
C GLY A 45 13.84 -1.41 3.02
N GLY A 46 13.91 -2.64 2.52
CA GLY A 46 12.93 -3.70 2.79
C GLY A 46 11.58 -3.51 2.09
N GLN A 47 11.51 -2.67 1.05
CA GLN A 47 10.26 -2.31 0.37
C GLN A 47 9.86 -3.30 -0.73
N VAL A 48 10.68 -4.31 -1.05
CA VAL A 48 10.27 -5.42 -1.94
C VAL A 48 9.43 -6.43 -1.15
N THR A 49 8.24 -6.02 -0.73
CA THR A 49 7.34 -6.78 0.15
C THR A 49 5.89 -6.34 -0.03
N LEU A 50 4.94 -7.25 0.24
CA LEU A 50 3.51 -6.93 0.31
C LEU A 50 3.05 -6.54 1.73
N ASN A 51 3.99 -6.30 2.64
CA ASN A 51 3.69 -5.64 3.90
C ASN A 51 3.46 -4.14 3.65
N PRO A 52 2.31 -3.53 4.00
CA PRO A 52 2.06 -2.10 3.81
C PRO A 52 2.98 -1.20 4.65
N VAL A 53 3.51 -1.70 5.77
CA VAL A 53 4.22 -0.88 6.76
C VAL A 53 5.46 -0.19 6.18
N PRO A 54 6.39 -0.87 5.49
CA PRO A 54 7.59 -0.25 4.92
C PRO A 54 7.30 0.77 3.80
N HIS A 55 6.11 0.72 3.17
CA HIS A 55 5.72 1.64 2.10
C HIS A 55 5.13 2.96 2.62
N ILE A 56 4.65 2.97 3.86
CA ILE A 56 4.03 4.14 4.49
C ILE A 56 4.99 4.80 5.48
N GLN A 57 5.89 4.02 6.07
CA GLN A 57 6.92 4.53 6.96
C GLN A 57 7.86 5.48 6.22
N ARG A 58 8.13 6.62 6.84
CA ARG A 58 9.18 7.54 6.42
C ARG A 58 10.44 7.20 7.21
N GLU A 59 11.58 7.27 6.53
CA GLU A 59 12.93 7.15 7.08
C GLU A 59 13.21 8.19 8.18
#